data_AF-A0A261U5W7-F1
#
_entry.id   AF-A0A261U5W7-F1
#
_cell.length_a   1.000
_cell.length_b   1.000
_cell.length_c   1.000
_cell.angle_alpha   90.00
_cell.angle_beta   90.00
_cell.angle_gamma   90.00
#
_symmetry.space_group_name_H-M   'P 1'
#
loop_
_entity.id
_entity.type
_entity.pdbx_description
1 polymer ?
#
loop_
_entity_poly.entity_id
_entity_poly.type
_entity_poly.pdbx_seq_one_letter_code
_entity_poly.pdbx_strand_id
1 'polypeptide(L)'
;MQPSPLLQDILRTVRRRYRLPAMPTAASSSASESPSTALAIVLEQVRVLLEAGDTPDDALKCRFFDALDRLIREAMQPTRGDTAFQAMVLRHQTTAVREYASLAAHASQDRREIHAAVNTIAHPAKLQRMPPGTLHAALTQLQAFAAAEDWNALSACAEQVLPLAQAESESAITRGTDRLFGSPALGRLQRLSVLLSDQQVQRYRSLWDQQGPRAGSAVAMEQGAASQQRGAAVEARAAQALEVLAQRLNAQAQDKTAYRVVTSMRASPSLPGNADYAKSEWDAVLLQQTPSDGDTSAFDVCLLIEAKASVDAATTDLPRLLRGLRLLASAQGDATYAFDTHQGRVRLRGSSLKRFAADDTPVSGSVLYCCDAEAEAYPKLLSTATRMQLLSAPGSVAYASSLADAASGDRQSLASVWEQLLTSARWDTVRRQYPLLRQVRDLMVHVDDLSMAVNGQSGPGAA
;
A
#
# COMPACT_ATOMS: atom_id res chain seq x y z
N MET A 1 -28.59 20.38 -7.46
CA MET A 1 -28.07 21.30 -8.48
C MET A 1 -27.55 20.46 -9.64
N GLN A 2 -27.92 20.79 -10.89
CA GLN A 2 -27.39 20.08 -12.06
C GLN A 2 -26.00 20.63 -12.42
N PRO A 3 -25.01 19.78 -12.74
CA PRO A 3 -23.70 20.25 -13.19
C PRO A 3 -23.85 21.05 -14.49
N SER A 4 -23.01 22.07 -14.69
CA SER A 4 -22.98 22.86 -15.93
C SER A 4 -22.96 21.94 -17.17
N PRO A 5 -23.75 22.22 -18.24
CA PRO A 5 -23.73 21.44 -19.47
C PRO A 5 -22.32 21.28 -20.06
N LEU A 6 -21.50 22.33 -19.98
CA LEU A 6 -20.10 22.27 -20.43
C LEU A 6 -19.27 21.27 -19.60
N LEU A 7 -19.44 21.26 -18.28
CA LEU A 7 -18.75 20.32 -17.40
C LEU A 7 -19.17 18.88 -17.71
N GLN A 8 -20.47 18.65 -17.89
CA GLN A 8 -20.99 17.33 -18.26
C GLN A 8 -20.44 16.85 -19.60
N ASP A 9 -20.39 17.74 -20.61
CA ASP A 9 -19.87 17.41 -21.93
C ASP A 9 -18.37 17.08 -21.90
N ILE A 10 -17.57 17.84 -21.15
CA ILE A 10 -16.13 17.55 -20.97
C ILE A 10 -15.94 16.21 -20.27
N LEU A 11 -16.66 15.93 -19.19
CA LEU A 11 -16.54 14.66 -18.45
C LEU A 11 -16.98 13.44 -19.28
N ARG A 12 -17.89 13.64 -20.24
CA ARG A 12 -18.38 12.63 -21.18
C ARG A 12 -17.40 12.41 -22.34
N THR A 13 -16.77 13.46 -22.85
CA THR A 13 -15.92 13.42 -24.06
C THR A 13 -14.44 13.18 -23.77
N VAL A 14 -13.98 13.43 -22.54
CA VAL A 14 -12.59 13.14 -22.14
C VAL A 14 -12.25 11.67 -22.41
N ARG A 15 -11.12 11.44 -23.08
CA ARG A 15 -10.66 10.10 -23.46
C ARG A 15 -10.39 9.27 -22.21
N ARG A 16 -11.00 8.08 -22.14
CA ARG A 16 -10.85 7.12 -21.03
C ARG A 16 -9.84 6.04 -21.37
N ARG A 17 -8.57 6.41 -21.59
CA ARG A 17 -7.52 5.48 -22.06
C ARG A 17 -7.23 4.31 -21.10
N TYR A 18 -7.53 4.47 -19.82
CA TYR A 18 -7.33 3.41 -18.81
C TYR A 18 -8.50 2.44 -18.70
N ARG A 19 -9.62 2.69 -19.39
CA ARG A 19 -10.84 1.91 -19.22
C ARG A 19 -10.59 0.44 -19.54
N LEU A 20 -11.04 -0.45 -18.65
CA LEU A 20 -10.95 -1.88 -18.89
C LEU A 20 -11.99 -2.32 -19.94
N PRO A 21 -11.66 -3.34 -20.76
CA PRO A 21 -12.66 -3.99 -21.61
C PRO A 21 -13.77 -4.62 -20.75
N ALA A 22 -14.89 -4.99 -21.37
CA ALA A 22 -15.83 -5.91 -20.71
C ALA A 22 -15.11 -7.23 -20.41
N MET A 23 -15.48 -7.92 -19.32
CA MET A 23 -14.82 -9.20 -19.01
C MET A 23 -15.04 -10.20 -20.14
N PRO A 24 -13.98 -10.87 -20.62
CA PRO A 24 -14.12 -11.97 -21.56
C PRO A 24 -15.01 -13.05 -20.95
N THR A 25 -16.02 -13.49 -21.70
CA THR A 25 -16.81 -14.66 -21.34
C THR A 25 -15.97 -15.93 -21.49
N ALA A 26 -16.30 -17.00 -20.75
CA ALA A 26 -15.59 -18.28 -20.79
C ALA A 26 -15.37 -18.84 -22.21
N ALA A 27 -16.32 -18.63 -23.11
CA ALA A 27 -16.25 -19.08 -24.51
C ALA A 27 -15.20 -18.36 -25.35
N SER A 28 -14.71 -17.21 -24.87
CA SER A 28 -13.72 -16.37 -25.55
C SER A 28 -12.28 -16.66 -25.08
N SER A 29 -12.11 -17.58 -24.12
CA SER A 29 -10.81 -17.80 -23.49
C SER A 29 -9.87 -18.57 -24.41
N SER A 30 -8.74 -17.95 -24.77
CA SER A 30 -7.72 -18.60 -25.60
C SER A 30 -6.73 -19.39 -24.74
N ALA A 31 -6.18 -20.49 -25.27
CA ALA A 31 -5.13 -21.27 -24.60
C ALA A 31 -3.85 -20.45 -24.29
N SER A 32 -3.69 -19.27 -24.90
CA SER A 32 -2.55 -18.35 -24.73
C SER A 32 -2.72 -17.35 -23.57
N GLU A 33 -3.78 -17.44 -22.78
CA GLU A 33 -4.01 -16.47 -21.70
C GLU A 33 -2.98 -16.57 -20.57
N SER A 34 -2.63 -15.39 -20.03
CA SER A 34 -1.78 -15.31 -18.83
C SER A 34 -2.49 -15.97 -17.64
N PRO A 35 -1.77 -16.64 -16.72
CA PRO A 35 -2.37 -17.26 -15.54
C PRO A 35 -3.16 -16.27 -14.68
N SER A 36 -2.70 -15.02 -14.61
CA SER A 36 -3.37 -13.94 -13.88
C SER A 36 -4.71 -13.56 -14.53
N THR A 37 -4.76 -13.47 -15.86
CA THR A 37 -5.99 -13.19 -16.62
C THR A 37 -7.01 -14.31 -16.44
N ALA A 38 -6.59 -15.57 -16.61
CA ALA A 38 -7.45 -16.72 -16.45
C ALA A 38 -8.06 -16.77 -15.04
N LEU A 39 -7.25 -16.48 -14.01
CA LEU A 39 -7.71 -16.45 -12.63
C LEU A 39 -8.69 -15.30 -12.37
N ALA A 40 -8.47 -14.10 -12.92
CA ALA A 40 -9.41 -13.00 -12.81
C ALA A 40 -10.77 -13.32 -13.45
N ILE A 41 -10.79 -14.02 -14.58
CA ILE A 41 -12.01 -14.48 -15.25
C ILE A 41 -12.77 -15.47 -14.37
N VAL A 42 -12.07 -16.45 -13.80
CA VAL A 42 -12.67 -17.43 -12.88
C VAL A 42 -13.26 -16.74 -11.65
N LEU A 43 -12.55 -15.80 -11.04
CA LEU A 43 -13.03 -15.06 -9.86
C LEU A 43 -14.30 -14.27 -10.16
N GLU A 44 -14.38 -13.62 -11.33
CA GLU A 44 -15.56 -12.88 -11.73
C GLU A 44 -16.76 -13.82 -11.98
N GLN A 45 -16.54 -14.98 -12.60
CA GLN A 45 -17.59 -15.99 -12.79
C GLN A 45 -18.11 -16.52 -11.45
N VAL A 46 -17.21 -16.80 -10.50
CA VAL A 46 -17.58 -17.21 -9.14
C VAL A 46 -18.42 -16.12 -8.47
N ARG A 47 -18.00 -14.85 -8.55
CA ARG A 47 -18.76 -13.73 -7.96
C ARG A 47 -20.18 -13.64 -8.53
N VAL A 48 -20.31 -13.67 -9.85
CA VAL A 48 -21.61 -13.56 -10.54
C VAL A 48 -22.56 -14.69 -10.14
N LEU A 49 -22.08 -15.94 -10.09
CA LEU A 49 -22.89 -17.08 -9.65
C LEU A 49 -23.34 -16.94 -8.20
N LEU A 50 -22.43 -16.59 -7.30
CA LEU A 50 -22.75 -16.43 -5.87
C LEU A 50 -23.76 -15.29 -5.62
N GLU A 51 -23.66 -14.18 -6.35
CA GLU A 51 -24.65 -13.09 -6.28
C GLU A 51 -26.02 -13.49 -6.84
N ALA A 52 -26.07 -14.40 -7.81
CA ALA A 52 -27.31 -14.98 -8.32
C ALA A 52 -27.91 -16.07 -7.40
N GLY A 53 -27.18 -16.47 -6.35
CA GLY A 53 -27.59 -17.57 -5.46
C GLY A 53 -27.24 -18.97 -6.00
N ASP A 54 -26.46 -19.04 -7.08
CA ASP A 54 -26.02 -20.28 -7.70
C ASP A 54 -24.70 -20.79 -7.09
N THR A 55 -24.43 -22.08 -7.29
CA THR A 55 -23.17 -22.71 -6.85
C THR A 55 -22.23 -22.94 -8.04
N PRO A 56 -20.94 -22.58 -7.91
CA PRO A 56 -19.92 -22.94 -8.90
C PRO A 56 -19.82 -24.44 -9.16
N ASP A 57 -19.78 -24.83 -10.42
CA ASP A 57 -19.63 -26.23 -10.85
C ASP A 57 -18.19 -26.74 -10.73
N ASP A 58 -18.02 -28.06 -10.87
CA ASP A 58 -16.70 -28.70 -10.82
C ASP A 58 -15.78 -28.24 -11.97
N ALA A 59 -16.34 -27.88 -13.12
CA ALA A 59 -15.57 -27.37 -14.25
C ALA A 59 -14.92 -26.01 -13.93
N LEU A 60 -15.64 -25.10 -13.27
CA LEU A 60 -15.11 -23.81 -12.81
C LEU A 60 -14.07 -24.00 -11.70
N LYS A 61 -14.30 -24.95 -10.79
CA LYS A 61 -13.31 -25.35 -9.76
C LYS A 61 -12.01 -25.89 -10.38
N CYS A 62 -12.10 -26.75 -11.39
CA CYS A 62 -10.92 -27.25 -12.11
C CYS A 62 -10.14 -26.10 -12.77
N ARG A 63 -10.83 -25.19 -13.45
CA ARG A 63 -10.20 -24.00 -14.07
C ARG A 63 -9.53 -23.09 -13.03
N PHE A 64 -10.14 -22.94 -11.85
CA PHE A 64 -9.51 -22.23 -10.74
C PHE A 64 -8.18 -22.88 -10.33
N PHE A 65 -8.17 -24.20 -10.12
CA PHE A 65 -6.97 -24.93 -9.74
C PHE A 65 -5.88 -24.84 -10.81
N ASP A 66 -6.22 -25.02 -12.09
CA ASP A 66 -5.25 -24.94 -13.17
C ASP A 66 -4.64 -23.52 -13.31
N ALA A 67 -5.47 -22.48 -13.18
CA ALA A 67 -4.99 -21.10 -13.21
C ALA A 67 -4.11 -20.76 -12.01
N LEU A 68 -4.50 -21.18 -10.80
CA LEU A 68 -3.74 -20.95 -9.58
C LEU A 68 -2.43 -21.76 -9.55
N ASP A 69 -2.42 -23.00 -10.03
CA ASP A 69 -1.21 -23.81 -10.20
C ASP A 69 -0.21 -23.11 -11.14
N ARG A 70 -0.67 -22.69 -12.33
CA ARG A 70 0.18 -21.95 -13.28
C ARG A 70 0.72 -20.65 -12.68
N LEU A 71 -0.10 -19.93 -11.92
CA LEU A 71 0.31 -18.71 -11.22
C LEU A 71 1.38 -18.98 -10.16
N ILE A 72 1.21 -20.03 -9.35
CA ILE A 72 2.17 -20.45 -8.32
C ILE A 72 3.50 -20.88 -8.98
N ARG A 73 3.44 -21.65 -10.07
CA ARG A 73 4.63 -22.07 -10.82
C ARG A 73 5.40 -20.88 -11.40
N GLU A 74 4.68 -19.89 -11.96
CA GLU A 74 5.26 -18.64 -12.44
C GLU A 74 5.94 -17.87 -11.28
N ALA A 75 5.27 -17.75 -10.15
CA ALA A 75 5.81 -17.08 -8.97
C ALA A 75 7.03 -17.80 -8.35
N MET A 76 7.10 -19.13 -8.47
CA MET A 76 8.22 -19.95 -7.99
C MET A 76 9.42 -20.00 -8.93
N GLN A 77 9.38 -19.34 -10.10
CA GLN A 77 10.52 -19.33 -11.03
C GLN A 77 11.76 -18.68 -10.39
N PRO A 78 12.94 -19.34 -10.36
CA PRO A 78 14.10 -18.87 -9.58
C PRO A 78 14.62 -17.47 -9.92
N THR A 79 14.50 -17.01 -11.17
CA THR A 79 15.10 -15.75 -11.64
C THR A 79 14.09 -14.68 -12.05
N ARG A 80 12.84 -15.06 -12.35
CA ARG A 80 11.79 -14.16 -12.83
C ARG A 80 10.50 -14.22 -12.00
N GLY A 81 10.49 -15.08 -10.99
CA GLY A 81 9.34 -15.26 -10.10
C GLY A 81 9.23 -14.16 -9.06
N ASP A 82 8.26 -14.33 -8.17
CA ASP A 82 7.98 -13.42 -7.07
C ASP A 82 8.87 -13.77 -5.88
N THR A 83 9.86 -12.92 -5.59
CA THR A 83 10.84 -13.15 -4.53
C THR A 83 10.22 -13.10 -3.13
N ALA A 84 9.12 -12.35 -2.94
CA ALA A 84 8.37 -12.35 -1.67
C ALA A 84 7.67 -13.67 -1.45
N PHE A 85 7.00 -14.18 -2.48
CA PHE A 85 6.35 -15.48 -2.40
C PHE A 85 7.37 -16.61 -2.19
N GLN A 86 8.51 -16.61 -2.89
CA GLN A 86 9.57 -17.59 -2.69
C GLN A 86 10.13 -17.56 -1.26
N ALA A 87 10.32 -16.38 -0.68
CA ALA A 87 10.77 -16.24 0.70
C ALA A 87 9.72 -16.79 1.69
N MET A 88 8.43 -16.61 1.40
CA MET A 88 7.34 -17.18 2.21
C MET A 88 7.33 -18.71 2.16
N VAL A 89 7.47 -19.31 0.98
CA VAL A 89 7.56 -20.77 0.81
C VAL A 89 8.78 -21.32 1.54
N LEU A 90 9.93 -20.68 1.40
CA LEU A 90 11.16 -21.11 2.07
C LEU A 90 11.05 -21.06 3.60
N ARG A 91 10.40 -20.01 4.14
CA ARG A 91 10.09 -19.88 5.57
C ARG A 91 9.09 -20.94 6.06
N HIS A 92 8.16 -21.35 5.19
CA HIS A 92 7.22 -22.41 5.50
C HIS A 92 7.92 -23.77 5.59
N GLN A 93 8.81 -24.08 4.64
CA GLN A 93 9.49 -25.37 4.56
C GLN A 93 10.61 -25.55 5.59
N THR A 94 11.37 -24.50 5.90
CA THR A 94 12.62 -24.64 6.65
C THR A 94 12.51 -24.10 8.07
N THR A 95 12.69 -24.98 9.07
CA THR A 95 12.67 -24.62 10.50
C THR A 95 13.68 -23.52 10.83
N ALA A 96 14.91 -23.60 10.32
CA ALA A 96 15.95 -22.60 10.55
C ALA A 96 15.58 -21.22 10.01
N VAL A 97 14.93 -21.15 8.84
CA VAL A 97 14.45 -19.88 8.25
C VAL A 97 13.30 -19.30 9.06
N ARG A 98 12.39 -20.16 9.54
CA ARG A 98 11.28 -19.74 10.41
C ARG A 98 11.78 -19.16 11.73
N GLU A 99 12.75 -19.83 12.35
CA GLU A 99 13.42 -19.36 13.56
C GLU A 99 14.13 -18.03 13.30
N TYR A 100 14.94 -17.95 12.24
CA TYR A 100 15.62 -16.71 11.84
C TYR A 100 14.63 -15.55 11.67
N ALA A 101 13.55 -15.73 10.91
CA ALA A 101 12.56 -14.69 10.67
C ALA A 101 11.88 -14.22 11.97
N SER A 102 11.64 -15.14 12.92
CA SER A 102 11.06 -14.81 14.23
C SER A 102 12.01 -13.98 15.09
N LEU A 103 13.30 -14.36 15.13
CA LEU A 103 14.34 -13.63 15.88
C LEU A 103 14.66 -12.27 15.23
N ALA A 104 14.78 -12.23 13.90
CA ALA A 104 15.10 -11.02 13.15
C ALA A 104 14.05 -9.90 13.33
N ALA A 105 12.77 -10.26 13.52
CA ALA A 105 11.71 -9.30 13.80
C ALA A 105 11.93 -8.50 15.10
N HIS A 106 12.65 -9.07 16.07
CA HIS A 106 12.94 -8.46 17.37
C HIS A 106 14.37 -7.92 17.50
N ALA A 107 15.23 -8.20 16.52
CA ALA A 107 16.66 -7.91 16.59
C ALA A 107 16.97 -6.44 16.90
N SER A 108 16.24 -5.48 16.32
CA SER A 108 16.49 -4.04 16.59
C SER A 108 16.11 -3.61 18.00
N GLN A 109 15.16 -4.28 18.65
CA GLN A 109 14.87 -4.07 20.06
C GLN A 109 15.95 -4.72 20.92
N ASP A 110 16.29 -5.97 20.63
CA ASP A 110 17.33 -6.72 21.35
C ASP A 110 18.68 -6.00 21.32
N ARG A 111 19.10 -5.46 20.16
CA ARG A 111 20.32 -4.64 20.05
C ARG A 111 20.29 -3.45 21.01
N ARG A 112 19.19 -2.69 21.02
CA ARG A 112 19.05 -1.51 21.89
C ARG A 112 19.12 -1.88 23.36
N GLU A 113 18.51 -2.99 23.75
CA GLU A 113 18.56 -3.52 25.11
C GLU A 113 20.00 -3.86 25.51
N ILE A 114 20.73 -4.61 24.67
CA ILE A 114 22.13 -4.98 24.93
C ILE A 114 23.04 -3.75 24.95
N HIS A 115 22.91 -2.81 24.02
CA HIS A 115 23.67 -1.56 24.05
C HIS A 115 23.41 -0.76 25.34
N ALA A 116 22.16 -0.68 25.81
CA ALA A 116 21.84 -0.02 27.07
C ALA A 116 22.46 -0.74 28.28
N ALA A 117 22.43 -2.08 28.29
CA ALA A 117 23.05 -2.88 29.33
C ALA A 117 24.58 -2.68 29.36
N VAL A 118 25.25 -2.75 28.20
CA VAL A 118 26.69 -2.51 28.08
C VAL A 118 27.04 -1.07 28.50
N ASN A 119 26.25 -0.07 28.11
CA ASN A 119 26.46 1.31 28.56
C ASN A 119 26.28 1.49 30.07
N THR A 120 25.44 0.67 30.72
CA THR A 120 25.30 0.69 32.18
C THR A 120 26.56 0.15 32.87
N ILE A 121 27.21 -0.85 32.27
CA ILE A 121 28.43 -1.50 32.79
C ILE A 121 29.67 -0.62 32.50
N ALA A 122 29.79 -0.16 31.26
CA ALA A 122 31.01 0.38 30.66
C ALA A 122 30.76 1.71 29.94
N HIS A 123 30.02 2.65 30.56
CA HIS A 123 29.71 3.94 29.93
C HIS A 123 30.99 4.67 29.46
N PRO A 124 31.05 5.22 28.22
CA PRO A 124 32.27 5.86 27.69
C PRO A 124 32.86 6.94 28.59
N ALA A 125 32.01 7.80 29.17
CA ALA A 125 32.44 8.84 30.10
C ALA A 125 32.93 8.30 31.47
N LYS A 126 32.53 7.09 31.88
CA LYS A 126 33.07 6.42 33.09
C LYS A 126 34.46 5.87 32.78
N LEU A 127 34.63 5.24 31.62
CA LEU A 127 35.91 4.67 31.19
C LEU A 127 37.00 5.74 31.07
N GLN A 128 36.70 6.90 30.48
CA GLN A 128 37.65 8.03 30.38
C GLN A 128 38.18 8.54 31.73
N ARG A 129 37.41 8.35 32.82
CA ARG A 129 37.77 8.79 34.17
C ARG A 129 38.44 7.69 35.00
N MET A 130 38.45 6.46 34.51
CA MET A 130 38.95 5.30 35.22
C MET A 130 40.46 5.14 34.93
N PRO A 131 41.29 4.79 35.94
CA PRO A 131 42.72 4.61 35.71
C PRO A 131 42.98 3.44 34.75
N PRO A 132 44.07 3.48 33.97
CA PRO A 132 44.46 2.38 33.11
C PRO A 132 44.77 1.13 33.95
N GLY A 133 44.20 -0.01 33.54
CA GLY A 133 44.30 -1.29 34.25
C GLY A 133 43.65 -2.42 33.45
N THR A 134 43.73 -3.64 33.96
CA THR A 134 43.16 -4.84 33.33
C THR A 134 41.65 -4.74 33.18
N LEU A 135 40.93 -4.28 34.22
CA LEU A 135 39.48 -4.06 34.15
C LEU A 135 39.12 -2.95 33.14
N HIS A 136 39.87 -1.84 33.12
CA HIS A 136 39.64 -0.77 32.13
C HIS A 136 39.77 -1.28 30.69
N ALA A 137 40.81 -2.08 30.40
CA ALA A 137 41.02 -2.67 29.09
C ALA A 137 39.87 -3.62 28.70
N ALA A 138 39.43 -4.48 29.63
CA ALA A 138 38.34 -5.42 29.39
C ALA A 138 36.99 -4.70 29.14
N LEU A 139 36.66 -3.65 29.91
CA LEU A 139 35.45 -2.87 29.69
C LEU A 139 35.48 -2.08 28.37
N THR A 140 36.67 -1.63 27.95
CA THR A 140 36.86 -0.98 26.65
C THR A 140 36.62 -1.98 25.50
N GLN A 141 37.14 -3.20 25.63
CA GLN A 141 36.88 -4.28 24.67
C GLN A 141 35.40 -4.66 24.62
N LEU A 142 34.71 -4.72 25.77
CA LEU A 142 33.28 -4.99 25.86
C LEU A 142 32.46 -3.97 25.06
N GLN A 143 32.80 -2.67 25.17
CA GLN A 143 32.20 -1.61 24.37
C GLN A 143 32.50 -1.77 22.86
N ALA A 144 33.73 -2.13 22.51
CA ALA A 144 34.10 -2.35 21.11
C ALA A 144 33.32 -3.51 20.48
N PHE A 145 33.17 -4.65 21.19
CA PHE A 145 32.37 -5.77 20.71
C PHE A 145 30.88 -5.44 20.59
N ALA A 146 30.33 -4.65 21.52
CA ALA A 146 28.96 -4.17 21.41
C ALA A 146 28.78 -3.28 20.17
N ALA A 147 29.69 -2.33 19.95
CA ALA A 147 29.65 -1.44 18.78
C ALA A 147 29.82 -2.19 17.45
N ALA A 148 30.61 -3.26 17.43
CA ALA A 148 30.80 -4.12 16.27
C ALA A 148 29.67 -5.15 16.07
N GLU A 149 28.69 -5.21 16.97
CA GLU A 149 27.64 -6.23 17.00
C GLU A 149 28.17 -7.69 17.06
N ASP A 150 29.35 -7.91 17.64
CA ASP A 150 29.90 -9.25 17.85
C ASP A 150 29.41 -9.81 19.19
N TRP A 151 28.20 -10.36 19.19
CA TRP A 151 27.51 -10.86 20.38
C TRP A 151 28.19 -12.07 21.03
N ASN A 152 28.95 -12.85 20.27
CA ASN A 152 29.67 -14.00 20.79
C ASN A 152 30.93 -13.54 21.53
N ALA A 153 31.73 -12.65 20.91
CA ALA A 153 32.90 -12.08 21.54
C ALA A 153 32.53 -11.19 22.74
N LEU A 154 31.41 -10.46 22.66
CA LEU A 154 30.87 -9.68 23.79
C LEU A 154 30.57 -10.57 25.00
N SER A 155 29.90 -11.70 24.80
CA SER A 155 29.58 -12.64 25.89
C SER A 155 30.84 -13.22 26.52
N ALA A 156 31.79 -13.68 25.71
CA ALA A 156 33.07 -14.19 26.21
C ALA A 156 33.87 -13.11 26.96
N CYS A 157 33.82 -11.86 26.49
CA CYS A 157 34.44 -10.73 27.18
C CYS A 157 33.74 -10.42 28.50
N ALA A 158 32.40 -10.46 28.56
CA ALA A 158 31.64 -10.27 29.78
C ALA A 158 31.99 -11.34 30.84
N GLU A 159 32.26 -12.59 30.43
CA GLU A 159 32.68 -13.67 31.32
C GLU A 159 34.04 -13.38 31.97
N GLN A 160 34.93 -12.70 31.24
CA GLN A 160 36.23 -12.26 31.75
C GLN A 160 36.14 -11.01 32.64
N VAL A 161 35.21 -10.09 32.35
CA VAL A 161 34.96 -8.87 33.13
C VAL A 161 34.45 -9.21 34.53
N LEU A 162 33.61 -10.24 34.67
CA LEU A 162 32.98 -10.60 35.95
C LEU A 162 33.98 -10.89 37.09
N PRO A 163 34.98 -11.79 36.96
CA PRO A 163 35.95 -12.04 38.02
C PRO A 163 36.87 -10.83 38.29
N LEU A 164 37.20 -10.03 37.27
CA LEU A 164 38.00 -8.81 37.44
C LEU A 164 37.25 -7.76 38.27
N ALA A 165 35.96 -7.55 37.97
CA ALA A 165 35.11 -6.63 38.72
C ALA A 165 34.90 -7.07 40.17
N GLN A 166 34.81 -8.38 40.42
CA GLN A 166 34.73 -8.93 41.77
C GLN A 166 36.04 -8.70 42.56
N ALA A 167 37.20 -8.93 41.93
CA ALA A 167 38.50 -8.69 42.55
C ALA A 167 38.73 -7.21 42.91
N GLU A 168 38.24 -6.28 42.06
CA GLU A 168 38.31 -4.84 42.30
C GLU A 168 37.13 -4.28 43.13
N SER A 169 36.23 -5.14 43.64
CA SER A 169 35.05 -4.76 44.45
C SER A 169 34.05 -3.81 43.76
N GLU A 170 33.99 -3.81 42.42
CA GLU A 170 33.10 -2.98 41.61
C GLU A 170 31.67 -3.56 41.51
N SER A 171 30.91 -3.51 42.62
CA SER A 171 29.58 -4.15 42.72
C SER A 171 28.55 -3.73 41.66
N ALA A 172 28.66 -2.52 41.11
CA ALA A 172 27.78 -2.05 40.04
C ALA A 172 28.07 -2.77 38.71
N ILE A 173 29.34 -3.05 38.42
CA ILE A 173 29.78 -3.77 37.21
C ILE A 173 29.39 -5.24 37.32
N THR A 174 29.58 -5.87 38.48
CA THR A 174 29.14 -7.26 38.75
C THR A 174 27.65 -7.41 38.47
N ARG A 175 26.80 -6.59 39.13
CA ARG A 175 25.33 -6.63 38.93
C ARG A 175 24.91 -6.34 37.50
N GLY A 176 25.59 -5.42 36.82
CA GLY A 176 25.31 -5.12 35.42
C GLY A 176 25.64 -6.30 34.50
N THR A 177 26.74 -6.99 34.77
CA THR A 177 27.19 -8.17 34.01
C THR A 177 26.25 -9.36 34.25
N ASP A 178 25.81 -9.60 35.48
CA ASP A 178 24.80 -10.63 35.78
C ASP A 178 23.47 -10.37 35.05
N ARG A 179 23.03 -9.11 34.98
CA ARG A 179 21.84 -8.73 34.21
C ARG A 179 22.00 -8.92 32.71
N LEU A 180 23.21 -8.68 32.18
CA LEU A 180 23.53 -8.90 30.78
C LEU A 180 23.40 -10.39 30.43
N PHE A 181 23.92 -11.28 31.27
CA PHE A 181 23.76 -12.74 31.09
C PHE A 181 22.32 -13.22 31.32
N GLY A 182 21.60 -12.59 32.26
CA GLY A 182 20.19 -12.89 32.52
C GLY A 182 19.23 -12.40 31.44
N SER A 183 19.68 -11.55 30.49
CA SER A 183 18.82 -11.04 29.41
C SER A 183 18.68 -12.09 28.29
N PRO A 184 17.44 -12.52 27.96
CA PRO A 184 17.20 -13.37 26.81
C PRO A 184 17.60 -12.73 25.47
N ALA A 185 17.76 -11.40 25.41
CA ALA A 185 18.12 -10.68 24.19
C ALA A 185 19.51 -11.07 23.68
N LEU A 186 20.48 -11.27 24.58
CA LEU A 186 21.84 -11.67 24.19
C LEU A 186 21.83 -13.06 23.53
N GLY A 187 21.16 -14.02 24.16
CA GLY A 187 21.01 -15.37 23.60
C GLY A 187 20.29 -15.39 22.24
N ARG A 188 19.27 -14.55 22.07
CA ARG A 188 18.58 -14.39 20.76
C ARG A 188 19.51 -13.82 19.68
N LEU A 189 20.31 -12.81 20.01
CA LEU A 189 21.25 -12.19 19.07
C LEU A 189 22.41 -13.14 18.68
N GLN A 190 22.92 -13.92 19.64
CA GLN A 190 23.89 -14.99 19.38
C GLN A 190 23.28 -16.10 18.51
N ARG A 191 22.05 -16.52 18.80
CA ARG A 191 21.36 -17.51 17.96
C ARG A 191 21.16 -16.98 16.54
N LEU A 192 20.84 -15.70 16.39
CA LEU A 192 20.73 -15.05 15.09
C LEU A 192 22.06 -15.09 14.34
N SER A 193 23.20 -14.82 14.98
CA SER A 193 24.51 -14.87 14.31
C SER A 193 24.86 -16.27 13.79
N VAL A 194 24.52 -17.32 14.54
CA VAL A 194 24.68 -18.72 14.09
C VAL A 194 23.83 -19.01 12.86
N LEU A 195 22.56 -18.59 12.87
CA LEU A 195 21.62 -18.81 11.76
C LEU A 195 22.06 -18.10 10.46
N LEU A 196 22.85 -17.03 10.53
CA LEU A 196 23.35 -16.34 9.33
C LEU A 196 24.28 -17.22 8.46
N SER A 197 24.86 -18.27 9.02
CA SER A 197 25.71 -19.22 8.29
C SER A 197 24.90 -20.33 7.59
N ASP A 198 23.61 -20.48 7.91
CA ASP A 198 22.75 -21.47 7.27
C ASP A 198 22.43 -21.06 5.81
N GLN A 199 22.62 -21.99 4.87
CA GLN A 199 22.46 -21.73 3.43
C GLN A 199 21.04 -21.31 3.06
N GLN A 200 20.01 -21.88 3.70
CA GLN A 200 18.61 -21.52 3.44
C GLN A 200 18.30 -20.15 4.03
N VAL A 201 18.89 -19.79 5.18
CA VAL A 201 18.77 -18.43 5.74
C VAL A 201 19.46 -17.40 4.83
N GLN A 202 20.63 -17.72 4.26
CA GLN A 202 21.29 -16.86 3.28
C GLN A 202 20.45 -16.68 2.02
N ARG A 203 19.87 -17.76 1.49
CA ARG A 203 18.93 -17.71 0.35
C ARG A 203 17.71 -16.85 0.68
N TYR A 204 17.08 -17.05 1.83
CA TYR A 204 15.96 -16.25 2.31
C TYR A 204 16.30 -14.75 2.36
N ARG A 205 17.46 -14.39 2.92
CA ARG A 205 17.93 -13.00 2.95
C ARG A 205 18.16 -12.43 1.56
N SER A 206 18.76 -13.22 0.66
CA SER A 206 18.97 -12.78 -0.73
C SER A 206 17.67 -12.50 -1.48
N LEU A 207 16.60 -13.27 -1.21
CA LEU A 207 15.27 -13.05 -1.76
C LEU A 207 14.65 -11.75 -1.22
N TRP A 208 14.84 -11.47 0.06
CA TRP A 208 14.38 -10.21 0.67
C TRP A 208 15.16 -9.00 0.16
N ASP A 209 16.47 -9.13 -0.04
CA ASP A 209 17.31 -8.05 -0.59
C ASP A 209 16.94 -7.70 -2.05
N GLN A 210 16.29 -8.60 -2.77
CA GLN A 210 15.78 -8.38 -4.13
C GLN A 210 14.41 -7.67 -4.17
N GLN A 211 13.69 -7.54 -3.06
CA GLN A 211 12.34 -6.94 -3.01
C GLN A 211 12.32 -5.40 -3.08
N GLY A 212 13.46 -4.79 -3.37
CA GLY A 212 13.62 -3.35 -3.49
C GLY A 212 14.68 -2.80 -2.53
N PRO A 213 14.99 -1.51 -2.62
CA PRO A 213 15.99 -0.90 -1.78
C PRO A 213 15.56 -0.97 -0.31
N ARG A 214 16.50 -1.34 0.57
CA ARG A 214 16.26 -1.41 2.01
C ARG A 214 15.77 -0.06 2.52
N ALA A 215 14.77 -0.07 3.41
CA ALA A 215 14.26 1.15 4.04
C ALA A 215 15.41 1.95 4.69
N GLY A 216 15.48 3.24 4.42
CA GLY A 216 16.55 4.12 4.89
C GLY A 216 17.85 4.07 4.09
N SER A 217 17.94 3.27 3.01
CA SER A 217 19.07 3.33 2.08
C SER A 217 19.00 4.59 1.20
N ALA A 218 20.15 5.04 0.70
CA ALA A 218 20.23 6.19 -0.21
C ALA A 218 19.35 5.99 -1.46
N VAL A 219 19.32 4.76 -2.01
CA VAL A 219 18.47 4.40 -3.15
C VAL A 219 16.98 4.51 -2.81
N ALA A 220 16.55 4.08 -1.61
CA ALA A 220 15.17 4.23 -1.17
C ALA A 220 14.78 5.71 -0.99
N MET A 221 15.70 6.54 -0.49
CA MET A 221 15.50 7.99 -0.36
C MET A 221 15.39 8.66 -1.73
N GLU A 222 16.25 8.33 -2.68
CA GLU A 222 16.23 8.87 -4.04
C GLU A 222 14.96 8.46 -4.80
N GLN A 223 14.57 7.19 -4.74
CA GLN A 223 13.32 6.71 -5.32
C GLN A 223 12.09 7.37 -4.67
N GLY A 224 12.14 7.60 -3.35
CA GLY A 224 11.13 8.33 -2.61
C GLY A 224 10.99 9.79 -3.09
N ALA A 225 12.12 10.50 -3.21
CA ALA A 225 12.16 11.88 -3.70
C ALA A 225 11.63 11.99 -5.14
N ALA A 226 12.06 11.09 -6.04
CA ALA A 226 11.58 11.07 -7.41
C ALA A 226 10.07 10.79 -7.51
N SER A 227 9.56 9.87 -6.67
CA SER A 227 8.13 9.55 -6.60
C SER A 227 7.31 10.74 -6.08
N GLN A 228 7.83 11.46 -5.07
CA GLN A 228 7.20 12.66 -4.53
C GLN A 228 7.15 13.78 -5.58
N GLN A 229 8.26 14.03 -6.29
CA GLN A 229 8.32 15.04 -7.34
C GLN A 229 7.34 14.75 -8.48
N ARG A 230 7.24 13.49 -8.90
CA ARG A 230 6.26 13.07 -9.91
C ARG A 230 4.83 13.29 -9.41
N GLY A 231 4.51 12.90 -8.19
CA GLY A 231 3.20 13.14 -7.58
C GLY A 231 2.80 14.61 -7.60
N ALA A 232 3.70 15.49 -7.15
CA ALA A 232 3.49 16.94 -7.16
C ALA A 232 3.29 17.50 -8.58
N ALA A 233 4.00 16.97 -9.58
CA ALA A 233 3.84 17.39 -10.98
C ALA A 233 2.46 17.00 -11.55
N VAL A 234 1.96 15.80 -11.23
CA VAL A 234 0.61 15.37 -11.64
C VAL A 234 -0.47 16.23 -10.99
N GLU A 235 -0.33 16.50 -9.68
CA GLU A 235 -1.23 17.38 -8.95
C GLU A 235 -1.28 18.78 -9.58
N ALA A 236 -0.12 19.40 -9.83
CA ALA A 236 -0.04 20.72 -10.43
C ALA A 236 -0.69 20.77 -11.83
N ARG A 237 -0.44 19.78 -12.68
CA ARG A 237 -1.03 19.71 -14.02
C ARG A 237 -2.55 19.49 -13.96
N ALA A 238 -3.03 18.69 -13.02
CA ALA A 238 -4.46 18.45 -12.85
C ALA A 238 -5.19 19.70 -12.31
N ALA A 239 -4.56 20.42 -11.36
CA ALA A 239 -5.05 21.71 -10.88
C ALA A 239 -5.10 22.75 -12.01
N GLN A 240 -4.05 22.83 -12.83
CA GLN A 240 -4.01 23.72 -14.00
C GLN A 240 -5.14 23.41 -15.00
N ALA A 241 -5.40 22.13 -15.27
CA ALA A 241 -6.51 21.73 -16.13
C ALA A 241 -7.88 22.18 -15.56
N LEU A 242 -8.07 22.10 -14.24
CA LEU A 242 -9.27 22.65 -13.60
C LEU A 242 -9.34 24.17 -13.66
N GLU A 243 -8.20 24.88 -13.59
CA GLU A 243 -8.19 26.35 -13.65
C GLU A 243 -8.65 26.83 -15.03
N VAL A 244 -8.16 26.20 -16.10
CA VAL A 244 -8.62 26.49 -17.47
C VAL A 244 -10.11 26.16 -17.62
N LEU A 245 -10.58 25.07 -17.02
CA LEU A 245 -12.00 24.72 -17.01
C LEU A 245 -12.84 25.77 -16.28
N ALA A 246 -12.40 26.22 -15.10
CA ALA A 246 -13.07 27.27 -14.34
C ALA A 246 -13.15 28.58 -15.14
N GLN A 247 -12.07 28.96 -15.83
CA GLN A 247 -12.06 30.14 -16.71
C GLN A 247 -13.09 30.01 -17.85
N ARG A 248 -13.18 28.85 -18.50
CA ARG A 248 -14.18 28.61 -19.55
C ARG A 248 -15.61 28.65 -19.01
N LEU A 249 -15.84 28.05 -17.84
CA LEU A 249 -17.15 28.07 -17.19
C LEU A 249 -17.57 29.50 -16.80
N ASN A 250 -16.63 30.30 -16.29
CA ASN A 250 -16.85 31.72 -15.98
C ASN A 250 -17.16 32.54 -17.23
N ALA A 251 -16.45 32.30 -18.34
CA ALA A 251 -16.70 33.01 -19.60
C ALA A 251 -18.09 32.73 -20.19
N GLN A 252 -18.70 31.58 -19.88
CA GLN A 252 -20.06 31.22 -20.31
C GLN A 252 -21.15 31.61 -19.30
N ALA A 253 -20.77 31.98 -18.07
CA ALA A 253 -21.72 32.31 -17.02
C ALA A 253 -22.28 33.72 -17.24
N GLN A 254 -23.62 33.81 -17.39
CA GLN A 254 -24.33 35.09 -17.40
C GLN A 254 -24.46 35.60 -15.95
N ASP A 255 -23.39 36.25 -15.47
CA ASP A 255 -23.32 37.23 -14.37
C ASP A 255 -23.72 36.86 -12.92
N LYS A 256 -23.97 35.59 -12.56
CA LYS A 256 -24.29 35.24 -11.13
C LYS A 256 -23.60 34.01 -10.55
N THR A 257 -22.73 33.34 -11.31
CA THR A 257 -22.05 32.13 -10.85
C THR A 257 -20.57 32.21 -11.17
N ALA A 258 -19.72 32.34 -10.14
CA ALA A 258 -18.27 32.25 -10.30
C ALA A 258 -17.79 30.83 -9.97
N TYR A 259 -16.94 30.30 -10.82
CA TYR A 259 -16.21 29.05 -10.61
C TYR A 259 -14.79 29.37 -10.16
N ARG A 260 -14.30 28.60 -9.18
CA ARG A 260 -12.93 28.70 -8.68
C ARG A 260 -12.35 27.31 -8.45
N VAL A 261 -11.03 27.22 -8.49
CA VAL A 261 -10.30 26.01 -8.12
C VAL A 261 -9.68 26.20 -6.75
N VAL A 262 -9.65 25.13 -5.97
CA VAL A 262 -8.83 25.05 -4.75
C VAL A 262 -8.02 23.76 -4.76
N THR A 263 -6.88 23.78 -4.10
CA THR A 263 -5.96 22.63 -3.99
C THR A 263 -5.70 22.27 -2.54
N SER A 264 -5.36 21.00 -2.28
CA SER A 264 -5.17 20.47 -0.92
C SER A 264 -6.37 20.79 -0.01
N MET A 265 -7.58 20.52 -0.50
CA MET A 265 -8.81 20.77 0.27
C MET A 265 -8.92 19.74 1.38
N ARG A 266 -8.90 20.18 2.65
CA ARG A 266 -8.97 19.29 3.81
C ARG A 266 -10.36 19.23 4.41
N ALA A 267 -10.82 18.02 4.71
CA ALA A 267 -12.10 17.75 5.33
C ALA A 267 -12.26 18.56 6.63
N SER A 268 -13.42 19.20 6.79
CA SER A 268 -13.70 20.00 7.97
C SER A 268 -13.82 19.12 9.22
N PRO A 269 -13.17 19.46 10.34
CA PRO A 269 -13.30 18.71 11.59
C PRO A 269 -14.70 18.81 12.21
N SER A 270 -15.53 19.74 11.73
CA SER A 270 -16.93 19.88 12.17
C SER A 270 -17.92 19.02 11.39
N LEU A 271 -17.47 18.24 10.41
CA LEU A 271 -18.32 17.27 9.73
C LEU A 271 -18.77 16.18 10.72
N PRO A 272 -20.05 15.80 10.72
CA PRO A 272 -20.53 14.70 11.54
C PRO A 272 -20.00 13.37 10.98
N GLY A 273 -19.70 12.40 11.83
CA GLY A 273 -19.31 11.05 11.41
C GLY A 273 -17.84 10.72 11.66
N ASN A 274 -17.47 9.48 11.36
CA ASN A 274 -16.14 8.95 11.66
C ASN A 274 -15.17 9.21 10.48
N ALA A 275 -14.08 9.92 10.76
CA ALA A 275 -13.00 10.19 9.81
C ALA A 275 -11.92 9.08 9.76
N ASP A 276 -12.00 8.07 10.64
CA ASP A 276 -11.04 6.98 10.71
C ASP A 276 -10.89 6.28 9.36
N TYR A 277 -9.64 6.23 8.87
CA TYR A 277 -9.29 5.60 7.58
C TYR A 277 -10.01 6.17 6.36
N ALA A 278 -10.74 7.28 6.51
CA ALA A 278 -11.36 8.03 5.44
C ALA A 278 -10.29 8.89 4.75
N LYS A 279 -10.56 9.24 3.51
CA LYS A 279 -9.80 10.28 2.84
C LYS A 279 -10.24 11.64 3.36
N SER A 280 -9.26 12.42 3.82
CA SER A 280 -9.47 13.70 4.50
C SER A 280 -8.88 14.89 3.74
N GLU A 281 -8.31 14.66 2.56
CA GLU A 281 -7.69 15.68 1.73
C GLU A 281 -7.93 15.36 0.25
N TRP A 282 -8.24 16.38 -0.55
CA TRP A 282 -8.42 16.28 -2.01
C TRP A 282 -7.45 17.21 -2.74
N ASP A 283 -6.80 16.68 -3.77
CA ASP A 283 -5.66 17.35 -4.41
C ASP A 283 -6.08 18.61 -5.16
N ALA A 284 -7.16 18.53 -5.96
CA ALA A 284 -7.75 19.69 -6.62
C ALA A 284 -9.28 19.60 -6.70
N VAL A 285 -9.96 20.73 -6.51
CA VAL A 285 -11.42 20.79 -6.41
C VAL A 285 -11.96 21.98 -7.19
N LEU A 286 -12.92 21.72 -8.08
CA LEU A 286 -13.69 22.76 -8.76
C LEU A 286 -14.91 23.12 -7.91
N LEU A 287 -15.02 24.40 -7.57
CA LEU A 287 -16.09 24.96 -6.78
C LEU A 287 -16.93 25.93 -7.60
N GLN A 288 -18.23 25.96 -7.35
CA GLN A 288 -19.16 26.95 -7.89
C GLN A 288 -19.71 27.81 -6.76
N GLN A 289 -19.54 29.13 -6.86
CA GLN A 289 -20.13 30.09 -5.96
C GLN A 289 -21.64 30.09 -6.12
N THR A 290 -22.34 30.01 -5.00
CA THR A 290 -23.79 30.13 -4.98
C THR A 290 -24.18 31.58 -4.72
N PRO A 291 -25.26 32.09 -5.34
CA PRO A 291 -25.80 33.39 -4.99
C PRO A 291 -26.05 33.45 -3.48
N SER A 292 -25.48 34.44 -2.80
CA SER A 292 -25.63 34.66 -1.36
C SER A 292 -26.40 35.95 -1.15
N ASP A 293 -27.39 35.93 -0.25
CA ASP A 293 -28.10 37.14 0.22
C ASP A 293 -27.29 37.90 1.30
N GLY A 294 -26.05 37.46 1.62
CA GLY A 294 -25.18 38.08 2.64
C GLY A 294 -23.69 38.08 2.31
N ASP A 295 -22.90 38.68 3.20
CA ASP A 295 -21.48 39.07 3.01
C ASP A 295 -20.49 37.90 2.86
N THR A 296 -20.87 36.65 3.16
CA THR A 296 -19.98 35.50 2.96
C THR A 296 -20.49 34.55 1.88
N SER A 297 -19.70 34.42 0.83
CA SER A 297 -19.97 33.51 -0.27
C SER A 297 -19.79 32.05 0.15
N ALA A 298 -20.82 31.24 -0.08
CA ALA A 298 -20.76 29.79 0.04
C ALA A 298 -20.56 29.14 -1.33
N PHE A 299 -20.00 27.93 -1.33
CA PHE A 299 -19.64 27.21 -2.53
C PHE A 299 -20.25 25.80 -2.56
N ASP A 300 -20.51 25.36 -3.79
CA ASP A 300 -20.83 23.98 -4.12
C ASP A 300 -19.63 23.25 -4.72
N VAL A 301 -19.49 21.96 -4.40
CA VAL A 301 -18.48 21.09 -5.02
C VAL A 301 -19.00 20.60 -6.38
N CYS A 302 -18.29 20.95 -7.45
CA CYS A 302 -18.63 20.50 -8.80
C CYS A 302 -17.86 19.23 -9.18
N LEU A 303 -16.56 19.20 -8.87
CA LEU A 303 -15.66 18.11 -9.26
C LEU A 303 -14.51 18.00 -8.25
N LEU A 304 -14.20 16.78 -7.83
CA LEU A 304 -13.04 16.42 -7.02
C LEU A 304 -12.02 15.71 -7.91
N ILE A 305 -10.74 16.05 -7.79
CA ILE A 305 -9.65 15.39 -8.49
C ILE A 305 -8.65 14.82 -7.50
N GLU A 306 -8.21 13.62 -7.83
CA GLU A 306 -7.17 12.88 -7.14
C GLU A 306 -6.02 12.53 -8.09
N ALA A 307 -4.86 13.14 -7.87
CA ALA A 307 -3.64 12.84 -8.59
C ALA A 307 -3.04 11.54 -8.07
N LYS A 308 -2.74 10.60 -8.98
CA LYS A 308 -2.09 9.33 -8.66
C LYS A 308 -0.87 9.13 -9.54
N ALA A 309 0.23 8.75 -8.91
CA ALA A 309 1.49 8.46 -9.58
C ALA A 309 1.45 7.17 -10.44
N SER A 310 0.43 6.33 -10.24
CA SER A 310 0.22 5.12 -11.04
C SER A 310 -1.24 4.67 -10.96
N VAL A 311 -1.61 3.75 -11.86
CA VAL A 311 -2.94 3.15 -11.85
C VAL A 311 -3.18 2.26 -10.63
N ASP A 312 -2.16 1.50 -10.20
CA ASP A 312 -2.26 0.65 -9.02
C ASP A 312 -2.51 1.47 -7.74
N ALA A 313 -1.92 2.67 -7.66
CA ALA A 313 -2.15 3.60 -6.54
C ALA A 313 -3.60 4.11 -6.47
N ALA A 314 -4.28 4.28 -7.61
CA ALA A 314 -5.70 4.60 -7.63
C ALA A 314 -6.55 3.43 -7.08
N THR A 315 -6.14 2.19 -7.37
CA THR A 315 -6.87 0.98 -6.94
C THR A 315 -6.85 0.80 -5.42
N THR A 316 -5.70 1.05 -4.79
CA THR A 316 -5.56 0.96 -3.33
C THR A 316 -6.20 2.14 -2.59
N ASP A 317 -6.36 3.28 -3.26
CA ASP A 317 -6.96 4.49 -2.69
C ASP A 317 -8.50 4.47 -2.68
N LEU A 318 -9.15 3.75 -3.60
CA LEU A 318 -10.60 3.78 -3.76
C LEU A 318 -11.38 3.51 -2.46
N PRO A 319 -11.05 2.51 -1.61
CA PRO A 319 -11.76 2.30 -0.35
C PRO A 319 -11.69 3.51 0.60
N ARG A 320 -10.53 4.22 0.63
CA ARG A 320 -10.37 5.45 1.42
C ARG A 320 -11.16 6.60 0.81
N LEU A 321 -11.14 6.73 -0.52
CA LEU A 321 -11.94 7.71 -1.24
C LEU A 321 -13.44 7.52 -0.93
N LEU A 322 -13.97 6.30 -1.10
CA LEU A 322 -15.39 6.01 -0.83
C LEU A 322 -15.78 6.32 0.62
N ARG A 323 -14.91 6.01 1.60
CA ARG A 323 -15.12 6.42 3.00
C ARG A 323 -15.10 7.95 3.17
N GLY A 324 -14.18 8.65 2.51
CA GLY A 324 -14.13 10.11 2.50
C GLY A 324 -15.38 10.75 1.89
N LEU A 325 -15.87 10.20 0.78
CA LEU A 325 -17.13 10.65 0.15
C LEU A 325 -18.33 10.42 1.08
N ARG A 326 -18.39 9.29 1.79
CA ARG A 326 -19.42 9.05 2.83
C ARG A 326 -19.32 10.03 4.01
N LEU A 327 -18.10 10.42 4.39
CA LEU A 327 -17.89 11.46 5.41
C LEU A 327 -18.31 12.85 4.92
N LEU A 328 -18.14 13.17 3.64
CA LEU A 328 -18.73 14.39 3.08
C LEU A 328 -20.27 14.30 3.07
N ALA A 329 -20.79 13.13 2.70
CA ALA A 329 -22.21 12.86 2.59
C ALA A 329 -23.00 12.96 3.91
N SER A 330 -22.33 12.83 5.06
CA SER A 330 -22.96 12.95 6.38
C SER A 330 -23.29 14.39 6.77
N ALA A 331 -22.77 15.39 6.06
CA ALA A 331 -23.02 16.81 6.31
C ALA A 331 -24.51 17.15 6.45
N GLN A 332 -24.87 18.12 7.31
CA GLN A 332 -26.24 18.63 7.43
C GLN A 332 -26.56 19.55 6.24
N GLY A 333 -27.74 19.42 5.64
CA GLY A 333 -28.04 20.03 4.32
C GLY A 333 -28.09 21.57 4.34
N ASP A 334 -28.56 22.11 5.45
CA ASP A 334 -28.74 23.53 5.76
C ASP A 334 -27.48 24.17 6.39
N ALA A 335 -26.50 23.35 6.78
CA ALA A 335 -25.25 23.83 7.37
C ALA A 335 -24.23 24.27 6.31
N THR A 336 -23.27 25.08 6.75
CA THR A 336 -22.08 25.46 5.98
C THR A 336 -20.83 25.09 6.77
N TYR A 337 -19.87 24.47 6.09
CA TYR A 337 -18.66 23.90 6.69
C TYR A 337 -17.43 24.61 6.17
N ALA A 338 -16.46 24.88 7.04
CA ALA A 338 -15.21 25.53 6.66
C ALA A 338 -14.12 24.49 6.35
N PHE A 339 -13.58 24.54 5.15
CA PHE A 339 -12.51 23.67 4.67
C PHE A 339 -11.24 24.49 4.49
N ASP A 340 -10.11 23.96 4.95
CA ASP A 340 -8.80 24.57 4.73
C ASP A 340 -8.26 24.13 3.37
N THR A 341 -7.64 25.06 2.63
CA THR A 341 -7.07 24.85 1.30
C THR A 341 -5.79 25.69 1.16
N HIS A 342 -4.97 25.46 0.14
CA HIS A 342 -3.82 26.33 -0.14
C HIS A 342 -4.23 27.77 -0.51
N GLN A 343 -5.43 27.97 -1.05
CA GLN A 343 -5.98 29.29 -1.39
C GLN A 343 -6.75 29.92 -0.21
N GLY A 344 -6.52 29.43 1.01
CA GLY A 344 -7.20 29.86 2.22
C GLY A 344 -8.49 29.10 2.51
N ARG A 345 -9.25 29.56 3.50
CA ARG A 345 -10.43 28.86 3.97
C ARG A 345 -11.63 29.09 3.05
N VAL A 346 -12.32 28.01 2.68
CA VAL A 346 -13.56 28.06 1.89
C VAL A 346 -14.75 27.52 2.68
N ARG A 347 -15.94 28.04 2.38
CA ARG A 347 -17.19 27.63 3.00
C ARG A 347 -18.01 26.79 2.02
N LEU A 348 -18.21 25.51 2.33
CA LEU A 348 -18.97 24.57 1.51
C LEU A 348 -20.35 24.31 2.10
N ARG A 349 -21.38 24.32 1.25
CA ARG A 349 -22.75 24.01 1.68
C ARG A 349 -22.89 22.51 1.95
N GLY A 350 -23.48 22.13 3.08
CA GLY A 350 -23.69 20.72 3.38
C GLY A 350 -24.68 20.04 2.43
N SER A 351 -25.66 20.76 1.87
CA SER A 351 -26.50 20.26 0.76
C SER A 351 -25.69 19.88 -0.48
N SER A 352 -24.55 20.53 -0.70
CA SER A 352 -23.60 20.17 -1.74
C SER A 352 -22.92 18.84 -1.46
N LEU A 353 -22.45 18.68 -0.22
CA LEU A 353 -21.69 17.52 0.25
C LEU A 353 -22.58 16.26 0.37
N LYS A 354 -23.85 16.41 0.78
CA LYS A 354 -24.83 15.32 0.84
C LYS A 354 -25.02 14.57 -0.49
N ARG A 355 -24.71 15.20 -1.64
CA ARG A 355 -24.84 14.55 -2.96
C ARG A 355 -23.92 13.33 -3.13
N PHE A 356 -22.88 13.21 -2.30
CA PHE A 356 -22.00 12.04 -2.30
C PHE A 356 -22.62 10.80 -1.61
N ALA A 357 -23.85 10.91 -1.05
CA ALA A 357 -24.55 9.81 -0.38
C ALA A 357 -25.21 8.79 -1.31
N ALA A 358 -25.31 9.05 -2.61
CA ALA A 358 -26.07 8.21 -3.53
C ALA A 358 -25.42 6.82 -3.68
N ASP A 359 -25.97 5.85 -2.96
CA ASP A 359 -25.59 4.45 -2.99
C ASP A 359 -25.84 3.86 -4.40
N ASP A 360 -24.79 3.25 -4.96
CA ASP A 360 -24.77 2.37 -6.15
C ASP A 360 -24.67 2.90 -7.60
N THR A 361 -24.60 4.20 -7.93
CA THR A 361 -24.10 4.63 -9.29
C THR A 361 -23.80 6.13 -9.40
N PRO A 362 -22.89 6.54 -10.30
CA PRO A 362 -21.46 6.42 -10.17
C PRO A 362 -20.87 7.74 -9.63
N VAL A 363 -19.81 7.60 -8.82
CA VAL A 363 -18.80 8.64 -8.57
C VAL A 363 -18.34 9.35 -9.88
N SER A 364 -18.50 8.67 -11.02
CA SER A 364 -18.28 9.15 -12.39
C SER A 364 -19.19 10.34 -12.72
N GLY A 365 -18.67 11.53 -12.49
CA GLY A 365 -19.37 12.80 -12.72
C GLY A 365 -19.04 13.86 -11.69
N SER A 366 -18.54 13.45 -10.52
CA SER A 366 -18.12 14.37 -9.46
C SER A 366 -16.74 14.05 -8.89
N VAL A 367 -16.12 12.94 -9.29
CA VAL A 367 -14.71 12.63 -8.95
C VAL A 367 -13.96 12.09 -10.16
N LEU A 368 -12.70 12.44 -10.28
CA LEU A 368 -11.75 11.85 -11.23
C LEU A 368 -10.45 11.46 -10.52
N TYR A 369 -9.87 10.34 -10.94
CA TYR A 369 -8.46 10.07 -10.71
C TYR A 369 -7.66 10.60 -11.91
N CYS A 370 -6.70 11.49 -11.69
CA CYS A 370 -5.77 11.95 -12.72
C CYS A 370 -4.44 11.23 -12.60
N CYS A 371 -3.90 10.77 -13.72
CA CYS A 371 -2.61 10.09 -13.78
C CYS A 371 -1.87 10.50 -15.07
N ASP A 372 -0.55 10.56 -15.02
CA ASP A 372 0.33 10.83 -16.16
C ASP A 372 1.04 9.57 -16.69
N ALA A 373 0.71 8.40 -16.14
CA ALA A 373 1.27 7.14 -16.60
C ALA A 373 0.67 6.74 -17.96
N GLU A 374 1.48 6.14 -18.82
CA GLU A 374 0.95 5.60 -20.08
C GLU A 374 -0.05 4.48 -19.84
N ALA A 375 -1.03 4.38 -20.75
CA ALA A 375 -2.00 3.29 -20.70
C ALA A 375 -1.32 1.96 -21.05
N GLU A 376 -1.63 0.93 -20.27
CA GLU A 376 -1.15 -0.42 -20.53
C GLU A 376 -1.74 -0.95 -21.86
N ALA A 377 -0.89 -1.48 -22.74
CA ALA A 377 -1.35 -2.14 -23.97
C ALA A 377 -2.22 -3.38 -23.65
N TYR A 378 -1.90 -4.08 -22.55
CA TYR A 378 -2.63 -5.23 -22.04
C TYR A 378 -2.93 -5.01 -20.55
N PRO A 379 -4.12 -4.48 -20.20
CA PRO A 379 -4.45 -4.17 -18.82
C PRO A 379 -4.42 -5.41 -17.93
N LYS A 380 -3.76 -5.33 -16.78
CA LYS A 380 -3.78 -6.40 -15.78
C LYS A 380 -5.18 -6.54 -15.18
N LEU A 381 -5.82 -7.69 -15.38
CA LEU A 381 -7.17 -7.95 -14.85
C LEU A 381 -7.18 -8.51 -13.43
N LEU A 382 -6.04 -8.95 -12.92
CA LEU A 382 -5.85 -9.38 -11.53
C LEU A 382 -4.97 -8.37 -10.82
N SER A 383 -5.51 -7.72 -9.79
CA SER A 383 -4.72 -6.74 -9.02
C SER A 383 -3.54 -7.40 -8.31
N THR A 384 -2.45 -6.65 -8.13
CA THR A 384 -1.25 -7.12 -7.37
C THR A 384 -1.62 -7.56 -5.96
N ALA A 385 -2.54 -6.84 -5.29
CA ALA A 385 -3.01 -7.19 -3.95
C ALA A 385 -3.77 -8.52 -3.94
N THR A 386 -4.68 -8.72 -4.89
CA THR A 386 -5.42 -9.99 -5.05
C THR A 386 -4.48 -11.15 -5.36
N ARG A 387 -3.53 -10.94 -6.29
CA ARG A 387 -2.49 -11.93 -6.62
C ARG A 387 -1.72 -12.33 -5.37
N MET A 388 -1.23 -11.36 -4.59
CA MET A 388 -0.47 -11.63 -3.38
C MET A 388 -1.33 -12.34 -2.31
N GLN A 389 -2.61 -11.97 -2.15
CA GLN A 389 -3.53 -12.64 -1.21
C GLN A 389 -3.76 -14.11 -1.58
N LEU A 390 -3.91 -14.42 -2.87
CA LEU A 390 -4.04 -15.79 -3.38
C LEU A 390 -2.77 -16.60 -3.19
N LEU A 391 -1.60 -16.04 -3.53
CA LEU A 391 -0.30 -16.69 -3.34
C LEU A 391 -0.01 -16.92 -1.86
N SER A 392 -0.31 -15.95 -1.01
CA SER A 392 -0.07 -16.00 0.44
C SER A 392 -1.04 -16.91 1.21
N ALA A 393 -2.07 -17.45 0.55
CA ALA A 393 -3.02 -18.34 1.20
C ALA A 393 -2.31 -19.60 1.73
N PRO A 394 -2.64 -20.10 2.95
CA PRO A 394 -1.97 -21.27 3.51
C PRO A 394 -1.96 -22.49 2.57
N GLY A 395 -3.08 -22.75 1.87
CA GLY A 395 -3.18 -23.83 0.89
C GLY A 395 -2.28 -23.64 -0.34
N SER A 396 -2.11 -22.39 -0.80
CA SER A 396 -1.20 -22.05 -1.90
C SER A 396 0.28 -22.22 -1.50
N VAL A 397 0.64 -21.79 -0.29
CA VAL A 397 2.00 -21.95 0.26
C VAL A 397 2.33 -23.43 0.48
N ALA A 398 1.38 -24.22 1.02
CA ALA A 398 1.54 -25.66 1.18
C ALA A 398 1.70 -26.37 -0.18
N TYR A 399 0.88 -26.01 -1.16
CA TYR A 399 0.99 -26.51 -2.52
C TYR A 399 2.37 -26.19 -3.13
N ALA A 400 2.80 -24.94 -3.07
CA ALA A 400 4.10 -24.51 -3.58
C ALA A 400 5.28 -25.20 -2.88
N SER A 401 5.15 -25.47 -1.58
CA SER A 401 6.13 -26.23 -0.82
C SER A 401 6.24 -27.67 -1.34
N SER A 402 5.10 -28.36 -1.49
CA SER A 402 5.09 -29.72 -2.06
C SER A 402 5.64 -29.78 -3.48
N LEU A 403 5.40 -28.72 -4.27
CA LEU A 403 5.91 -28.62 -5.64
C LEU A 403 7.44 -28.52 -5.68
N ALA A 404 8.04 -27.79 -4.75
CA ALA A 404 9.49 -27.66 -4.65
C ALA A 404 10.18 -28.97 -4.22
N ASP A 405 9.48 -29.84 -3.46
CA ASP A 405 10.04 -31.08 -2.93
C ASP A 405 9.86 -32.30 -3.86
N ALA A 406 8.71 -32.41 -4.56
CA ALA A 406 8.30 -33.66 -5.24
C ALA A 406 7.94 -33.50 -6.74
N ALA A 407 8.12 -32.33 -7.36
CA ALA A 407 7.78 -31.99 -8.75
C ALA A 407 6.30 -32.12 -9.16
N SER A 408 5.49 -32.94 -8.49
CA SER A 408 4.03 -32.97 -8.56
C SER A 408 3.44 -32.41 -7.26
N GLY A 409 2.94 -31.18 -7.29
CA GLY A 409 2.31 -30.56 -6.12
C GLY A 409 1.00 -31.26 -5.73
N ASP A 410 0.71 -31.32 -4.43
CA ASP A 410 -0.54 -31.89 -3.92
C ASP A 410 -1.73 -30.95 -4.17
N ARG A 411 -2.45 -31.18 -5.28
CA ARG A 411 -3.63 -30.37 -5.65
C ARG A 411 -4.70 -30.33 -4.56
N GLN A 412 -4.75 -31.28 -3.62
CA GLN A 412 -5.69 -31.25 -2.51
C GLN A 412 -5.50 -30.02 -1.63
N SER A 413 -4.27 -29.52 -1.49
CA SER A 413 -3.97 -28.29 -0.75
C SER A 413 -4.68 -27.05 -1.31
N LEU A 414 -4.90 -27.00 -2.64
CA LEU A 414 -5.62 -25.91 -3.29
C LEU A 414 -7.13 -25.94 -3.04
N ALA A 415 -7.70 -27.11 -2.69
CA ALA A 415 -9.12 -27.23 -2.38
C ALA A 415 -9.53 -26.36 -1.18
N SER A 416 -8.63 -26.21 -0.19
CA SER A 416 -8.85 -25.32 0.95
C SER A 416 -8.97 -23.84 0.55
N VAL A 417 -8.23 -23.41 -0.48
CA VAL A 417 -8.29 -22.03 -0.99
C VAL A 417 -9.63 -21.80 -1.68
N TRP A 418 -10.08 -22.76 -2.49
CA TRP A 418 -11.38 -22.72 -3.15
C TRP A 418 -12.53 -22.65 -2.15
N GLU A 419 -12.56 -23.52 -1.15
CA GLU A 419 -13.61 -23.53 -0.14
C GLU A 419 -13.70 -22.20 0.62
N GLN A 420 -12.54 -21.64 1.00
CA GLN A 420 -12.50 -20.34 1.68
C GLN A 420 -12.94 -19.20 0.75
N LEU A 421 -12.59 -19.25 -0.54
CA LEU A 421 -13.02 -18.28 -1.54
C LEU A 421 -14.56 -18.25 -1.63
N LEU A 422 -15.23 -19.40 -1.52
CA LEU A 422 -16.69 -19.47 -1.59
C LEU A 422 -17.38 -19.06 -0.28
N THR A 423 -16.84 -19.46 0.86
CA THR A 423 -17.58 -19.42 2.14
C THR A 423 -17.18 -18.27 3.05
N SER A 424 -15.96 -17.74 2.93
CA SER A 424 -15.41 -16.83 3.93
C SER A 424 -15.51 -15.37 3.50
N ALA A 425 -15.95 -14.51 4.42
CA ALA A 425 -16.05 -13.06 4.21
C ALA A 425 -14.68 -12.40 3.93
N ARG A 426 -13.58 -12.98 4.42
CA ARG A 426 -12.22 -12.44 4.19
C ARG A 426 -11.79 -12.43 2.72
N TRP A 427 -12.46 -13.22 1.89
CA TRP A 427 -12.19 -13.33 0.45
C TRP A 427 -13.12 -12.45 -0.39
N ASP A 428 -13.96 -11.62 0.24
CA ASP A 428 -14.89 -10.76 -0.49
C ASP A 428 -14.17 -9.74 -1.40
N THR A 429 -13.07 -9.17 -0.92
CA THR A 429 -12.22 -8.28 -1.72
C THR A 429 -11.62 -8.97 -2.95
N VAL A 430 -11.32 -10.27 -2.85
CA VAL A 430 -10.80 -11.08 -3.95
C VAL A 430 -11.90 -11.38 -4.95
N ARG A 431 -13.11 -11.77 -4.49
CA ARG A 431 -14.27 -12.00 -5.35
C ARG A 431 -14.69 -10.72 -6.09
N ARG A 432 -14.72 -9.58 -5.39
CA ARG A 432 -15.13 -8.27 -5.93
C ARG A 432 -14.00 -7.49 -6.62
N GLN A 433 -12.83 -8.11 -6.81
CA GLN A 433 -11.64 -7.40 -7.30
C GLN A 433 -11.86 -6.78 -8.68
N TYR A 434 -12.57 -7.46 -9.58
CA TYR A 434 -12.78 -6.98 -10.95
C TYR A 434 -13.75 -5.80 -11.02
N PRO A 435 -14.96 -5.85 -10.42
CA PRO A 435 -15.83 -4.68 -10.33
C PRO A 435 -15.15 -3.47 -9.71
N LEU A 436 -14.36 -3.69 -8.64
CA LEU A 436 -13.59 -2.63 -8.00
C LEU A 436 -12.57 -2.02 -8.97
N LEU A 437 -11.77 -2.85 -9.63
CA LEU A 437 -10.78 -2.40 -10.60
C LEU A 437 -11.43 -1.63 -11.76
N ARG A 438 -12.55 -2.14 -12.29
CA ARG A 438 -13.32 -1.46 -13.34
C ARG A 438 -13.83 -0.10 -12.88
N GLN A 439 -14.38 -0.01 -11.67
CA GLN A 439 -14.86 1.25 -11.10
C GLN A 439 -13.74 2.28 -11.01
N VAL A 440 -12.55 1.90 -10.54
CA VAL A 440 -11.38 2.79 -10.49
C VAL A 440 -11.00 3.25 -11.89
N ARG A 441 -10.86 2.31 -12.83
CA ARG A 441 -10.42 2.58 -14.20
C ARG A 441 -11.41 3.46 -14.97
N ASP A 442 -12.71 3.36 -14.66
CA ASP A 442 -13.75 4.25 -15.20
C ASP A 442 -13.64 5.69 -14.65
N LEU A 443 -13.12 5.89 -13.44
CA LEU A 443 -12.86 7.20 -12.84
C LEU A 443 -11.55 7.84 -13.34
N MET A 444 -10.64 7.04 -13.88
CA MET A 444 -9.32 7.53 -14.29
C MET A 444 -9.35 8.30 -15.62
N VAL A 445 -8.56 9.37 -15.68
CA VAL A 445 -8.24 10.14 -16.90
C VAL A 445 -6.75 10.42 -16.95
N HIS A 446 -6.20 10.46 -18.17
CA HIS A 446 -4.86 10.96 -18.34
C HIS A 446 -4.88 12.49 -18.22
N VAL A 447 -3.90 13.08 -17.55
CA VAL A 447 -3.88 14.54 -17.32
C VAL A 447 -3.88 15.33 -18.64
N ASP A 448 -3.20 14.84 -19.66
CA ASP A 448 -3.24 15.44 -21.01
C ASP A 448 -4.57 15.28 -21.72
N ASP A 449 -5.27 14.15 -21.53
CA ASP A 449 -6.60 13.97 -22.11
C ASP A 449 -7.61 14.95 -21.49
N LEU A 450 -7.50 15.17 -20.18
CA LEU A 450 -8.31 16.16 -19.48
C LEU A 450 -8.02 17.57 -20.00
N SER A 451 -6.73 17.94 -20.12
CA SER A 451 -6.33 19.24 -20.67
C SER A 451 -6.81 19.45 -22.10
N MET A 452 -6.70 18.45 -22.98
CA MET A 452 -7.21 18.54 -24.36
C MET A 452 -8.73 18.75 -24.40
N ALA A 453 -9.48 17.96 -23.62
CA ALA A 453 -10.94 18.10 -23.55
C ALA A 453 -11.34 19.48 -23.00
N VAL A 454 -10.66 19.96 -21.97
CA VAL A 454 -10.85 21.30 -21.39
C VAL A 454 -10.48 22.40 -22.37
N ASN A 455 -9.54 22.19 -23.29
CA ASN A 455 -9.20 23.17 -24.34
C ASN A 455 -10.12 23.09 -25.57
N GLY A 456 -11.07 22.16 -25.61
CA GLY A 456 -11.93 21.93 -26.79
C GLY A 456 -11.17 21.34 -27.98
N GLN A 457 -9.99 20.76 -27.74
CA GLN A 457 -9.20 20.08 -28.75
C GLN A 457 -9.62 18.62 -28.77
N SER A 458 -10.20 18.17 -29.88
CA SER A 458 -10.42 16.74 -30.11
C SER A 458 -9.04 16.10 -30.28
N GLY A 459 -8.62 15.23 -29.35
CA GLY A 459 -7.38 14.49 -29.48
C GLY A 459 -7.35 13.69 -30.80
N PRO A 460 -6.17 13.30 -31.31
CA PRO A 460 -6.08 12.52 -32.54
C PRO A 460 -6.95 11.27 -32.40
N GLY A 461 -8.01 11.20 -33.20
CA GLY A 461 -8.97 10.11 -33.21
C GLY A 461 -8.25 8.80 -33.44
N ALA A 462 -8.51 7.82 -32.58
CA ALA A 462 -8.14 6.44 -32.87
C ALA A 462 -9.02 5.96 -34.03
N ALA A 463 -8.42 5.89 -35.22
CA ALA A 463 -8.93 5.08 -36.33
C ALA A 463 -8.76 3.60 -36.00
#